data_AF-A0A957KN52-F1
#
_entry.id   AF-A0A957KN52-F1
#
_cell.length_a   1.000
_cell.length_b   1.000
_cell.length_c   1.000
_cell.angle_alpha   90.00
_cell.angle_beta   90.00
_cell.angle_gamma   90.00
#
_symmetry.space_group_name_H-M   'P 1'
#
loop_
_entity.id
_entity.type
_entity.pdbx_description
1 polymer ?
#
loop_
_entity_poly.entity_id
_entity_poly.type
_entity_poly.pdbx_seq_one_letter_code
_entity_poly.pdbx_strand_id
1 'polypeptide(L)'
;RVLKPGGRLAISDTVTTATLPAEVQADLALHAACISGAATIAELEAILAQSGFTQIAIQPKEESRAIVRDWVPGARLDDYILSATIEAIKPG
;
A
#
# COMPACT_ATOMS: atom_id res chain seq x y z
N ARG A 1 -4.17 -10.37 -15.23
CA ARG A 1 -3.66 -10.85 -16.56
C ARG A 1 -2.20 -10.39 -16.73
N VAL A 2 -1.40 -11.08 -17.58
CA VAL A 2 0.08 -11.09 -17.83
C VAL A 2 0.84 -12.22 -17.11
N LEU A 3 0.49 -12.50 -15.86
CA LEU A 3 1.02 -13.68 -15.18
C LEU A 3 0.51 -14.97 -15.84
N LYS A 4 1.42 -15.93 -16.03
CA LYS A 4 1.08 -17.33 -16.34
C LYS A 4 0.24 -17.93 -15.21
N PRO A 5 -0.59 -18.96 -15.47
CA PRO A 5 -1.21 -19.76 -14.40
C PRO A 5 -0.17 -20.18 -13.34
N GLY A 6 -0.50 -20.01 -12.05
CA GLY A 6 0.43 -20.23 -10.94
C GLY A 6 1.50 -19.15 -10.74
N GLY A 7 1.49 -18.07 -11.54
CA GLY A 7 2.42 -16.96 -11.40
C GLY A 7 2.19 -16.13 -10.13
N ARG A 8 3.26 -15.55 -9.59
CA ARG A 8 3.26 -14.75 -8.36
C ARG A 8 3.30 -13.25 -8.67
N LEU A 9 2.41 -12.48 -8.04
CA LEU A 9 2.58 -11.05 -7.78
C LEU A 9 3.43 -10.92 -6.51
N ALA A 10 4.50 -10.14 -6.55
CA ALA A 10 5.33 -9.82 -5.38
C ALA A 10 5.92 -8.42 -5.57
N ILE A 11 5.36 -7.44 -4.85
CA ILE A 11 5.73 -6.02 -4.95
C ILE A 11 5.92 -5.41 -3.55
N SER A 12 6.52 -4.23 -3.50
CA SER A 12 6.54 -3.38 -2.31
C SER A 12 5.82 -2.07 -2.66
N ASP A 13 4.88 -1.64 -1.83
CA ASP A 13 4.12 -0.41 -2.06
C ASP A 13 3.76 0.29 -0.74
N THR A 14 3.29 1.53 -0.81
CA THR A 14 2.81 2.30 0.35
C THR A 14 1.36 1.94 0.65
N VAL A 15 1.06 1.69 1.93
CA VAL A 15 -0.30 1.41 2.43
C VAL A 15 -0.67 2.37 3.54
N THR A 16 -1.96 2.64 3.69
CA THR A 16 -2.51 3.38 4.83
C THR A 16 -2.96 2.43 5.94
N THR A 17 -2.67 2.81 7.18
CA THR A 17 -3.08 2.09 8.41
C THR A 17 -4.19 2.79 9.17
N ALA A 18 -4.42 4.07 8.85
CA ALA A 18 -5.48 4.90 9.39
C ALA A 18 -5.95 5.88 8.30
N THR A 19 -7.14 6.43 8.49
CA THR A 19 -7.66 7.48 7.62
C THR A 19 -6.74 8.69 7.65
N LEU A 20 -6.24 9.08 6.47
CA LEU A 20 -5.40 10.27 6.34
C LEU A 20 -6.22 11.54 6.65
N PRO A 21 -5.62 12.58 7.22
CA PRO A 21 -6.28 13.88 7.37
C PRO A 21 -6.78 14.42 6.02
N ALA A 22 -7.89 15.17 6.03
CA ALA A 22 -8.54 15.65 4.80
C ALA A 22 -7.61 16.54 3.96
N GLU A 23 -6.79 17.35 4.62
CA GLU A 23 -5.76 18.18 4.02
C GLU A 23 -4.69 17.36 3.28
N VAL A 24 -4.33 16.18 3.80
CA VAL A 24 -3.38 15.26 3.15
C VAL A 24 -4.03 14.60 1.95
N GLN A 25 -5.29 14.15 2.09
CA GLN A 25 -6.04 13.52 1.00
C GLN A 25 -6.23 14.47 -0.20
N ALA A 26 -6.44 15.76 0.05
CA ALA A 26 -6.65 16.76 -1.00
C ALA A 26 -5.36 17.28 -1.64
N ASP A 27 -4.18 16.96 -1.10
CA ASP A 27 -2.91 17.46 -1.61
C ASP A 27 -2.42 16.65 -2.82
N LEU A 28 -2.37 17.33 -3.98
CA LEU A 28 -1.92 16.73 -5.25
C LEU A 28 -0.43 16.41 -5.28
N ALA A 29 0.42 17.14 -4.54
CA ALA A 29 1.83 16.83 -4.44
C ALA A 29 2.04 15.55 -3.64
N LEU A 30 1.30 15.37 -2.54
CA LEU A 30 1.32 14.12 -1.77
C LEU A 30 0.69 12.95 -2.54
N HIS A 31 -0.27 13.23 -3.42
CA HIS A 31 -0.81 12.21 -4.32
C HIS A 31 0.24 11.75 -5.33
N ALA A 32 0.95 12.70 -5.96
CA ALA A 32 2.05 12.41 -6.88
C ALA A 32 3.22 11.68 -6.20
N ALA A 33 3.38 11.85 -4.88
CA ALA A 33 4.35 11.14 -4.06
C ALA A 33 3.90 9.74 -3.59
N CYS A 34 2.77 9.21 -4.07
CA CYS A 34 2.18 7.93 -3.65
C CYS A 34 1.82 7.85 -2.16
N ILE A 35 1.50 9.00 -1.55
CA ILE A 35 1.13 9.11 -0.12
C ILE A 35 -0.39 9.19 0.02
N SER A 36 -1.01 10.22 -0.54
CA SER A 36 -2.43 10.51 -0.26
C SER A 36 -3.40 9.56 -0.95
N GLY A 37 -2.94 8.86 -2.00
CA GLY A 37 -3.69 7.82 -2.70
C GLY A 37 -3.41 6.39 -2.21
N ALA A 38 -2.63 6.21 -1.15
CA ALA A 38 -2.27 4.88 -0.66
C ALA A 38 -3.51 4.16 -0.08
N ALA A 39 -3.79 2.99 -0.62
CA ALA A 39 -4.91 2.16 -0.19
C ALA A 39 -4.65 1.50 1.18
N THR A 40 -5.71 1.22 1.91
CA THR A 40 -5.63 0.42 3.13
C THR A 40 -5.33 -1.04 2.78
N ILE A 41 -4.81 -1.79 3.76
CA ILE A 41 -4.57 -3.23 3.59
C ILE A 41 -5.86 -3.96 3.22
N ALA A 42 -6.97 -3.63 3.89
CA ALA A 42 -8.28 -4.26 3.63
C ALA A 42 -8.79 -3.97 2.21
N GLU A 43 -8.61 -2.75 1.71
CA GLU A 43 -8.97 -2.41 0.33
C GLU A 43 -8.10 -3.18 -0.68
N LEU A 44 -6.79 -3.29 -0.43
CA LEU A 44 -5.90 -4.06 -1.29
C LEU A 44 -6.23 -5.55 -1.31
N GLU A 45 -6.53 -6.14 -0.16
CA GLU A 45 -7.01 -7.53 -0.07
C GLU A 45 -8.29 -7.72 -0.89
N ALA A 46 -9.26 -6.82 -0.75
CA ALA A 46 -10.50 -6.86 -1.49
C ALA A 46 -10.27 -6.71 -3.00
N ILE A 47 -9.42 -5.77 -3.43
CA ILE A 47 -9.08 -5.54 -4.84
C ILE A 47 -8.40 -6.78 -5.43
N LEU A 48 -7.43 -7.37 -4.73
CA LEU A 48 -6.71 -8.56 -5.19
C LEU A 48 -7.64 -9.76 -5.28
N ALA A 49 -8.50 -9.97 -4.28
CA ALA A 49 -9.48 -11.05 -4.27
C ALA A 49 -10.49 -10.90 -5.41
N GLN A 50 -11.06 -9.71 -5.60
CA GLN A 50 -11.97 -9.40 -6.71
C GLN A 50 -11.29 -9.55 -8.08
N SER A 51 -9.99 -9.30 -8.15
CA SER A 51 -9.16 -9.53 -9.35
C SER A 51 -8.82 -11.01 -9.60
N GLY A 52 -9.28 -11.91 -8.73
CA GLY A 52 -9.11 -13.36 -8.85
C GLY A 52 -7.77 -13.87 -8.34
N PHE A 53 -7.02 -13.08 -7.57
CA PHE A 53 -5.83 -13.59 -6.90
C PHE A 53 -6.19 -14.41 -5.66
N THR A 54 -5.32 -15.35 -5.31
CA THR A 54 -5.43 -16.22 -4.13
C THR A 54 -4.13 -16.16 -3.33
N GLN A 55 -4.12 -16.72 -2.12
CA GLN A 55 -2.95 -16.70 -1.23
C GLN A 55 -2.40 -15.28 -1.04
N ILE A 56 -3.31 -14.33 -0.80
CA ILE A 56 -2.96 -12.92 -0.61
C ILE A 56 -2.28 -12.77 0.75
N ALA A 57 -1.11 -12.15 0.75
CA ALA A 57 -0.36 -11.81 1.95
C ALA A 57 0.15 -10.38 1.83
N ILE A 58 -0.30 -9.50 2.73
CA ILE A 58 0.16 -8.12 2.81
C ILE A 58 0.82 -7.93 4.17
N GLN A 59 2.11 -7.56 4.16
CA GLN A 59 2.95 -7.50 5.35
C GLN A 59 3.56 -6.09 5.47
N PRO A 60 2.98 -5.23 6.32
CA PRO A 60 3.56 -3.92 6.61
C PRO A 60 4.94 -4.06 7.26
N LYS A 61 5.86 -3.20 6.85
CA LYS A 61 7.23 -3.12 7.36
C LYS A 61 7.27 -2.02 8.39
N GLU A 62 7.23 -2.36 9.67
CA GLU A 62 7.20 -1.38 10.76
C GLU A 62 8.45 -0.49 10.76
N GLU A 63 9.61 -1.04 10.36
CA GLU A 63 10.85 -0.30 10.16
C GLU A 63 10.76 0.82 9.12
N SER A 64 9.79 0.76 8.20
CA SER A 64 9.60 1.80 7.19
C SER A 64 9.09 3.12 7.77
N ARG A 65 8.48 3.12 8.97
CA ARG A 65 8.04 4.37 9.65
C ARG A 65 9.17 5.36 9.83
N ALA A 66 10.36 4.87 10.15
CA ALA A 66 11.52 5.74 10.36
C ALA A 66 11.93 6.48 9.09
N ILE A 67 11.73 5.86 7.93
CA ILE A 67 12.07 6.42 6.62
C ILE A 67 10.96 7.37 6.15
N VAL A 68 9.70 7.02 6.40
CA VAL A 68 8.52 7.84 6.06
C VAL A 68 8.53 9.20 6.76
N ARG A 69 9.01 9.26 8.01
CA ARG A 69 9.11 10.53 8.76
C ARG A 69 9.88 11.62 8.01
N ASP A 70 10.86 11.23 7.21
CA ASP A 70 11.73 12.15 6.50
C ASP A 70 11.16 12.56 5.13
N TRP A 71 10.05 11.94 4.68
CA TRP A 71 9.50 12.19 3.34
C TRP A 71 8.74 13.51 3.25
N VAL A 72 8.07 13.93 4.33
CA VAL A 72 7.31 15.18 4.36
C VAL A 72 7.56 15.92 5.66
N PRO A 73 8.46 16.92 5.66
CA PRO A 73 8.75 17.73 6.83
C PRO A 73 7.47 18.38 7.40
N GLY A 74 7.19 18.14 8.67
CA GLY A 74 6.06 18.74 9.38
C GLY A 74 4.74 17.96 9.30
N ALA A 75 4.60 17.00 8.38
CA ALA A 75 3.47 16.08 8.36
C ALA A 75 3.87 14.79 9.08
N ARG A 76 3.20 14.48 10.19
CA ARG A 76 3.38 13.24 10.98
C ARG A 76 2.78 12.04 10.25
N LEU A 77 3.27 11.75 9.04
CA LEU A 77 2.74 10.71 8.16
C LEU A 77 3.09 9.30 8.62
N ASP A 78 4.12 9.16 9.46
CA ASP A 78 4.54 7.88 10.03
C ASP A 78 3.49 7.23 10.92
N ASP A 79 2.50 8.01 11.38
CA ASP A 79 1.34 7.50 12.12
C ASP A 79 0.27 6.91 11.18
N TYR A 80 0.32 7.19 9.88
CA TYR A 80 -0.73 6.83 8.92
C TYR A 80 -0.27 5.89 7.82
N ILE A 81 0.97 5.99 7.34
CA ILE A 81 1.45 5.21 6.19
C ILE A 81 2.65 4.33 6.54
N LEU A 82 2.74 3.20 5.83
CA LEU A 82 3.83 2.24 5.92
C LEU A 82 4.15 1.72 4.51
N SER A 83 5.37 1.25 4.31
CA SER A 83 5.63 0.34 3.19
C SER A 83 5.17 -1.07 3.57
N ALA A 84 4.59 -1.81 2.62
CA ALA A 84 4.23 -3.21 2.78
C ALA A 84 4.78 -4.05 1.63
N THR A 85 5.16 -5.29 1.95
CA THR A 85 5.30 -6.34 0.95
C THR A 85 3.90 -6.86 0.60
N ILE A 86 3.57 -6.95 -0.68
CA ILE A 86 2.29 -7.42 -1.18
C ILE A 86 2.55 -8.61 -2.11
N GLU A 87 2.07 -9.78 -1.69
CA GLU A 87 2.20 -11.01 -2.46
C GLU A 87 0.84 -11.66 -2.71
N ALA A 88 0.68 -12.25 -3.89
CA ALA A 88 -0.49 -13.06 -4.22
C ALA A 88 -0.22 -14.00 -5.41
N ILE A 89 -1.01 -15.06 -5.53
CA ILE A 89 -0.88 -16.07 -6.59
C ILE A 89 -2.05 -15.98 -7.56
N LYS A 90 -1.74 -15.95 -8.87
CA LYS A 90 -2.74 -16.14 -9.91
C LYS A 90 -3.12 -17.62 -9.95
N PRO A 91 -4.41 -17.98 -9.80
CA PRO A 91 -4.87 -19.35 -9.92
C PRO A 91 -4.49 -20.00 -11.27
N GLY A 92 -4.49 -21.34 -11.23
CA GLY A 92 -4.32 -22.23 -12.39
C GLY A 92 -5.41 -22.04 -13.44
#